data_AF-A0A2B4SYQ0-F1
#
_entry.id   AF-A0A2B4SYQ0-F1
#
_cell.length_a   1.000
_cell.length_b   1.000
_cell.length_c   1.000
_cell.angle_alpha   90.00
_cell.angle_beta   90.00
_cell.angle_gamma   90.00
#
_symmetry.space_group_name_H-M   'P 1'
#
loop_
_entity.id
_entity.type
_entity.pdbx_description
1 polymer ?
#
loop_
_entity_poly.entity_id
_entity_poly.type
_entity_poly.pdbx_seq_one_letter_code
_entity_poly.pdbx_strand_id
1 'polypeptide(L)'
;MADGESTLTELGALTRKLDCSQNSWTEVKTTLEKFKTWAVVEENRCMVSETNILQIKDIITACKNCMCAQKGEVEENKLIPCLKALTEAFRFLRNCCAATPKNQNSVVSLGVVEEVLDSNVLLLKPKFQENEGGSDVVSDAIKSSLQLLGNTVVKNNATQQFVWNKCFPNFFLSVMSSANHNIQDCLCMIIYNCLKEQYRFQLVSAHDGLKIITHVIHLCAEKSQLEWGYFILDYLICNASLPEIYKGIEFDPLARDQVCTPRALRYSVPQGSILGPLLFTLYIACLQDVIARHNLDSLFYADDTQLYSTIDPANQAPSMTALQTCIEDVMRWNTQNMLRSNAEKTEVILFTSRFTKSPNIEKLFFDSTIIELTEKVHDLGVILDKILTLTYHNNETCRKATNAIRSIRCICKYLTNENLKLLVNALVISGLDYCNSILYGLPKRELNKVQRVQNTAARLITRSKQYDHIKPVLQKLHWLPVESRIMFKVIVISFKILHGLSLVYLSSLLQEYYPPRTLCSSSKSLLTVPTINSVTYGELAVHKDVQMLADIENYFWIILLDLIQVKITDALDEPSLELQGEHVKHDFCKDSLAYIADEFAKQAENITQQLQQLSPSSDDFGILRRTPT
;
A
#
# COMPACT_ATOMS: atom_id res chain seq x y z
N MET A 1 1.63 -28.28 -36.74
CA MET A 1 0.26 -28.23 -37.28
C MET A 1 -0.45 -29.50 -36.84
N ALA A 2 -0.97 -29.53 -35.62
CA ALA A 2 -1.91 -30.58 -35.22
C ALA A 2 -3.28 -30.19 -35.80
N ASP A 3 -3.98 -31.16 -36.37
CA ASP A 3 -5.13 -31.00 -37.24
C ASP A 3 -6.28 -30.21 -36.57
N GLY A 4 -6.36 -28.91 -36.87
CA GLY A 4 -7.32 -27.98 -36.23
C GLY A 4 -8.77 -28.36 -36.53
N GLU A 5 -9.03 -29.00 -37.67
CA GLU A 5 -10.35 -29.52 -38.06
C GLU A 5 -10.78 -30.69 -37.18
N SER A 6 -9.90 -31.68 -36.96
CA SER A 6 -10.20 -32.81 -36.08
C SER A 6 -10.49 -32.35 -34.66
N THR A 7 -9.75 -31.34 -34.19
CA THR A 7 -9.88 -30.78 -32.85
C THR A 7 -11.22 -30.08 -32.69
N LEU A 8 -11.62 -29.19 -33.60
CA LEU A 8 -12.90 -28.46 -33.51
C LEU A 8 -14.14 -29.34 -33.74
N THR A 9 -13.99 -30.48 -34.41
CA THR A 9 -15.10 -31.45 -34.61
C THR A 9 -15.52 -32.12 -33.30
N GLU A 10 -14.59 -32.29 -32.34
CA GLU A 10 -14.89 -32.82 -31.01
C GLU A 10 -15.87 -31.93 -30.24
N LEU A 11 -15.81 -30.61 -30.42
CA LEU A 11 -16.69 -29.64 -29.75
C LEU A 11 -18.17 -29.89 -30.08
N GLY A 12 -18.47 -30.14 -31.35
CA GLY A 12 -19.84 -30.42 -31.80
C GLY A 12 -20.37 -31.79 -31.36
N ALA A 13 -19.50 -32.75 -31.07
CA ALA A 13 -19.90 -34.02 -30.46
C ALA A 13 -20.22 -33.84 -28.97
N LEU A 14 -19.51 -32.93 -28.31
CA LEU A 14 -19.61 -32.65 -26.88
C LEU A 14 -20.93 -31.95 -26.52
N THR A 15 -21.32 -30.92 -27.29
CA THR A 15 -22.62 -30.24 -27.11
C THR A 15 -23.80 -31.20 -27.27
N ARG A 16 -23.70 -32.19 -28.17
CA ARG A 16 -24.74 -33.21 -28.40
C ARG A 16 -24.89 -34.23 -27.26
N LYS A 17 -23.83 -34.45 -26.48
CA LYS A 17 -23.80 -35.41 -25.36
C LYS A 17 -24.03 -34.77 -23.99
N LEU A 18 -24.25 -33.46 -23.94
CA LEU A 18 -24.38 -32.72 -22.69
C LEU A 18 -25.70 -33.09 -21.97
N ASP A 19 -25.60 -33.87 -20.90
CA ASP A 19 -26.75 -34.31 -20.08
C ASP A 19 -26.84 -33.57 -18.72
N CYS A 20 -25.96 -32.58 -18.50
CA CYS A 20 -25.84 -31.82 -17.26
C CYS A 20 -25.54 -32.70 -16.02
N SER A 21 -24.96 -33.89 -16.17
CA SER A 21 -24.42 -34.70 -15.08
C SER A 21 -23.02 -34.22 -14.66
N GLN A 22 -22.57 -34.61 -13.46
CA GLN A 22 -21.21 -34.31 -12.97
C GLN A 22 -20.11 -34.81 -13.92
N ASN A 23 -20.28 -36.01 -14.49
CA ASN A 23 -19.33 -36.59 -15.43
C ASN A 23 -19.29 -35.80 -16.74
N SER A 24 -20.47 -35.41 -17.25
CA SER A 24 -20.57 -34.58 -18.46
C SER A 24 -19.87 -33.22 -18.27
N TRP A 25 -20.08 -32.53 -17.15
CA TRP A 25 -19.37 -31.28 -16.87
C TRP A 25 -17.85 -31.43 -16.77
N THR A 26 -17.39 -32.56 -16.22
CA THR A 26 -15.96 -32.86 -16.11
C THR A 26 -15.33 -33.13 -17.48
N GLU A 27 -16.04 -33.82 -18.38
CA GLU A 27 -15.63 -34.05 -19.76
C GLU A 27 -15.58 -32.73 -20.56
N VAL A 28 -16.62 -31.88 -20.41
CA VAL A 28 -16.66 -30.53 -20.99
C VAL A 28 -15.46 -29.71 -20.55
N LYS A 29 -15.21 -29.64 -19.23
CA LYS A 29 -14.07 -28.91 -18.66
C LYS A 29 -12.75 -29.38 -19.27
N THR A 30 -12.49 -30.69 -19.24
CA THR A 30 -11.22 -31.26 -19.71
C THR A 30 -10.97 -30.98 -21.18
N THR A 31 -12.04 -30.99 -21.99
CA THR A 31 -11.93 -30.71 -23.42
C THR A 31 -11.71 -29.22 -23.67
N LEU A 32 -12.42 -28.34 -22.96
CA LEU A 32 -12.23 -26.89 -23.04
C LEU A 32 -10.85 -26.44 -22.56
N GLU A 33 -10.23 -27.13 -21.60
CA GLU A 33 -8.84 -26.87 -21.19
C GLU A 33 -7.85 -27.06 -22.35
N LYS A 34 -8.05 -28.12 -23.16
CA LYS A 34 -7.25 -28.37 -24.37
C LYS A 34 -7.50 -27.27 -25.41
N PHE A 35 -8.76 -26.92 -25.66
CA PHE A 35 -9.12 -25.87 -26.62
C PHE A 35 -8.60 -24.49 -26.21
N LYS A 36 -8.70 -24.13 -24.93
CA LYS A 36 -8.13 -22.89 -24.38
C LYS A 36 -6.65 -22.80 -24.69
N THR A 37 -5.91 -23.88 -24.46
CA THR A 37 -4.45 -23.95 -24.70
C THR A 37 -4.14 -23.84 -26.19
N TRP A 38 -4.94 -24.50 -27.03
CA TRP A 38 -4.83 -24.44 -28.49
C TRP A 38 -5.08 -23.02 -29.03
N ALA A 39 -6.06 -22.30 -28.50
CA ALA A 39 -6.40 -20.93 -28.91
C ALA A 39 -5.39 -19.86 -28.45
N VAL A 40 -4.38 -20.22 -27.65
CA VAL A 40 -3.29 -19.30 -27.30
C VAL A 40 -2.47 -18.93 -28.55
N VAL A 41 -2.33 -19.86 -29.51
CA VAL A 41 -1.62 -19.61 -30.78
C VAL A 41 -2.49 -18.75 -31.70
N GLU A 42 -1.94 -17.65 -32.22
CA GLU A 42 -2.67 -16.68 -33.03
C GLU A 42 -3.27 -17.29 -34.31
N GLU A 43 -2.50 -18.11 -35.03
CA GLU A 43 -2.90 -18.78 -36.27
C GLU A 43 -4.15 -19.65 -36.10
N ASN A 44 -4.30 -20.27 -34.92
CA ASN A 44 -5.42 -21.13 -34.60
C ASN A 44 -6.73 -20.35 -34.41
N ARG A 45 -6.65 -19.09 -33.95
CA ARG A 45 -7.83 -18.26 -33.68
C ARG A 45 -8.63 -17.97 -34.95
N CYS A 46 -7.95 -17.85 -36.09
CA CYS A 46 -8.58 -17.63 -37.39
C CYS A 46 -9.40 -18.83 -37.89
N MET A 47 -9.06 -20.04 -37.43
CA MET A 47 -9.75 -21.29 -37.78
C MET A 47 -11.06 -21.48 -37.01
N VAL A 48 -11.30 -20.69 -35.95
CA VAL A 48 -12.56 -20.74 -35.21
C VAL A 48 -13.70 -20.21 -36.09
N SER A 49 -14.72 -21.05 -36.29
CA SER A 49 -15.92 -20.72 -37.05
C SER A 49 -17.03 -20.17 -36.14
N GLU A 50 -18.02 -19.50 -36.73
CA GLU A 50 -19.22 -19.06 -36.00
C GLU A 50 -19.98 -20.25 -35.39
N THR A 51 -19.98 -21.40 -36.05
CA THR A 51 -20.57 -22.64 -35.53
C THR A 51 -19.89 -23.09 -34.23
N ASN A 52 -18.55 -22.96 -34.13
CA ASN A 52 -17.85 -23.30 -32.90
C ASN A 52 -18.19 -22.32 -31.77
N ILE A 53 -18.28 -21.03 -32.07
CA ILE A 53 -18.69 -20.01 -31.08
C ILE A 53 -20.12 -20.30 -30.59
N LEU A 54 -21.03 -20.69 -31.49
CA LEU A 54 -22.40 -21.06 -31.14
C LEU A 54 -22.43 -22.32 -30.24
N GLN A 55 -21.61 -23.33 -30.53
CA GLN A 55 -21.49 -24.51 -29.67
C GLN A 55 -21.01 -24.18 -28.26
N ILE A 56 -20.07 -23.23 -28.11
CA ILE A 56 -19.65 -22.74 -26.79
C ILE A 56 -20.77 -21.94 -26.12
N LYS A 57 -21.51 -21.12 -26.89
CA LYS A 57 -22.68 -20.40 -26.37
C LYS A 57 -23.69 -21.38 -25.78
N ASP A 58 -23.99 -22.48 -26.48
CA ASP A 58 -24.92 -23.50 -25.99
C ASP A 58 -24.45 -24.12 -24.66
N ILE A 59 -23.13 -24.35 -24.51
CA ILE A 59 -22.53 -24.81 -23.24
C ILE A 59 -22.71 -23.75 -22.14
N ILE A 60 -22.44 -22.46 -22.44
CA ILE A 60 -22.64 -21.36 -21.48
C ILE A 60 -24.10 -21.29 -21.04
N THR A 61 -25.04 -21.37 -21.99
CA THR A 61 -26.49 -21.36 -21.70
C THR A 61 -26.91 -22.57 -20.89
N ALA A 62 -26.36 -23.75 -21.16
CA ALA A 62 -26.62 -24.95 -20.35
C ALA A 62 -26.08 -24.79 -18.91
N CYS A 63 -24.88 -24.26 -18.75
CA CYS A 63 -24.33 -23.92 -17.43
C CYS A 63 -25.23 -22.91 -16.70
N LYS A 64 -25.65 -21.84 -17.38
CA LYS A 64 -26.57 -20.83 -16.86
C LYS A 64 -27.88 -21.44 -16.36
N ASN A 65 -28.49 -22.30 -17.16
CA ASN A 65 -29.71 -23.01 -16.80
C ASN A 65 -29.50 -23.93 -15.59
N CYS A 66 -28.34 -24.61 -15.50
CA CYS A 66 -27.98 -25.42 -14.34
C CYS A 66 -27.84 -24.58 -13.06
N MET A 67 -27.26 -23.38 -13.15
CA MET A 67 -27.16 -22.42 -12.03
C MET A 67 -28.53 -21.87 -11.60
N CYS A 68 -29.43 -21.61 -12.57
CA CYS A 68 -30.80 -21.16 -12.31
C CYS A 68 -31.67 -22.23 -11.64
N ALA A 69 -31.43 -23.51 -11.96
CA ALA A 69 -32.20 -24.64 -11.43
C ALA A 69 -31.94 -24.92 -9.94
N GLN A 70 -30.88 -24.36 -9.35
CA GLN A 70 -30.57 -24.48 -7.93
C GLN A 70 -31.63 -23.73 -7.08
N LYS A 71 -32.58 -24.49 -6.51
CA LYS A 71 -33.64 -24.01 -5.60
C LYS A 71 -33.36 -24.48 -4.16
N GLY A 72 -32.69 -23.66 -3.35
CA GLY A 72 -32.39 -23.98 -1.95
C GLY A 72 -30.89 -24.05 -1.66
N GLU A 73 -30.48 -24.98 -0.80
CA GLU A 73 -29.07 -25.29 -0.53
C GLU A 73 -28.36 -25.70 -1.83
N VAL A 74 -27.13 -25.22 -1.99
CA VAL A 74 -26.32 -25.41 -3.21
C VAL A 74 -25.91 -26.88 -3.32
N GLU A 75 -26.36 -27.59 -4.37
CA GLU A 75 -25.88 -28.94 -4.66
C GLU A 75 -24.43 -28.89 -5.21
N GLU A 76 -23.45 -28.86 -4.29
CA GLU A 76 -22.03 -28.68 -4.63
C GLU A 76 -21.50 -29.71 -5.63
N ASN A 77 -21.96 -30.96 -5.53
CA ASN A 77 -21.54 -32.09 -6.39
C ASN A 77 -21.82 -31.85 -7.88
N LYS A 78 -22.83 -31.03 -8.21
CA LYS A 78 -23.20 -30.71 -9.59
C LYS A 78 -22.80 -29.28 -9.97
N LEU A 79 -22.85 -28.34 -9.03
CA LEU A 79 -22.56 -26.93 -9.30
C LEU A 79 -21.07 -26.67 -9.54
N ILE A 80 -20.16 -27.23 -8.72
CA ILE A 80 -18.72 -26.95 -8.84
C ILE A 80 -18.16 -27.41 -10.20
N PRO A 81 -18.45 -28.64 -10.70
CA PRO A 81 -18.05 -29.05 -12.04
C PRO A 81 -18.62 -28.15 -13.14
N CYS A 82 -19.88 -27.74 -13.01
CA CYS A 82 -20.55 -26.83 -13.94
C CYS A 82 -19.84 -25.46 -13.99
N LEU A 83 -19.51 -24.87 -12.84
CA LEU A 83 -18.79 -23.59 -12.76
C LEU A 83 -17.37 -23.69 -13.33
N LYS A 84 -16.67 -24.81 -13.11
CA LYS A 84 -15.34 -25.05 -13.72
C LYS A 84 -15.43 -25.19 -15.24
N ALA A 85 -16.45 -25.88 -15.76
CA ALA A 85 -16.70 -25.97 -17.19
C ALA A 85 -17.02 -24.58 -17.80
N LEU A 86 -17.87 -23.80 -17.12
CA LEU A 86 -18.20 -22.42 -17.51
C LEU A 86 -16.96 -21.52 -17.54
N THR A 87 -16.09 -21.62 -16.54
CA THR A 87 -14.82 -20.88 -16.45
C THR A 87 -13.93 -21.18 -17.66
N GLU A 88 -13.80 -22.45 -18.04
CA GLU A 88 -12.98 -22.85 -19.19
C GLU A 88 -13.61 -22.45 -20.53
N ALA A 89 -14.94 -22.42 -20.63
CA ALA A 89 -15.65 -21.87 -21.80
C ALA A 89 -15.31 -20.38 -21.98
N PHE A 90 -15.36 -19.59 -20.91
CA PHE A 90 -14.96 -18.19 -20.94
C PHE A 90 -13.49 -18.00 -21.30
N ARG A 91 -12.58 -18.79 -20.70
CA ARG A 91 -11.13 -18.70 -21.00
C ARG A 91 -10.81 -19.07 -22.44
N PHE A 92 -11.49 -20.06 -23.01
CA PHE A 92 -11.34 -20.42 -24.43
C PHE A 92 -11.77 -19.25 -25.33
N LEU A 93 -12.99 -18.74 -25.17
CA LEU A 93 -13.47 -17.61 -25.97
C LEU A 93 -12.62 -16.36 -25.77
N ARG A 94 -12.14 -16.10 -24.56
CA ARG A 94 -11.24 -14.98 -24.24
C ARG A 94 -9.99 -15.05 -25.12
N ASN A 95 -9.40 -16.24 -25.25
CA ASN A 95 -8.22 -16.45 -26.10
C ASN A 95 -8.59 -16.32 -27.59
N CYS A 96 -9.76 -16.80 -28.01
CA CYS A 96 -10.25 -16.65 -29.39
C CYS A 96 -10.47 -15.19 -29.80
N CYS A 97 -10.91 -14.33 -28.87
CA CYS A 97 -11.12 -12.89 -29.12
C CYS A 97 -9.82 -12.07 -29.10
N ALA A 98 -8.72 -12.60 -28.56
CA ALA A 98 -7.48 -11.85 -28.40
C ALA A 98 -6.93 -11.40 -29.76
N ALA A 99 -6.86 -10.09 -29.98
CA ALA A 99 -6.41 -9.44 -31.21
C ALA A 99 -7.09 -9.95 -32.50
N THR A 100 -8.31 -10.50 -32.41
CA THR A 100 -8.98 -11.14 -33.56
C THR A 100 -10.36 -10.53 -33.81
N PRO A 101 -10.48 -9.45 -34.62
CA PRO A 101 -11.74 -8.72 -34.83
C PRO A 101 -12.90 -9.57 -35.35
N LYS A 102 -12.61 -10.57 -36.21
CA LYS A 102 -13.60 -11.53 -36.70
C LYS A 102 -14.33 -12.21 -35.53
N ASN A 103 -13.57 -12.80 -34.61
CA ASN A 103 -14.12 -13.53 -33.47
C ASN A 103 -14.79 -12.60 -32.46
N GLN A 104 -14.23 -11.41 -32.22
CA GLN A 104 -14.86 -10.38 -31.38
C GLN A 104 -16.26 -10.02 -31.91
N ASN A 105 -16.38 -9.80 -33.23
CA ASN A 105 -17.66 -9.48 -33.87
C ASN A 105 -18.62 -10.67 -33.81
N SER A 106 -18.16 -11.90 -34.06
CA SER A 106 -19.01 -13.10 -33.99
C SER A 106 -19.52 -13.38 -32.57
N VAL A 107 -18.71 -13.16 -31.52
CA VAL A 107 -19.16 -13.28 -30.12
C VAL A 107 -20.28 -12.29 -29.80
N VAL A 108 -20.23 -11.08 -30.35
CA VAL A 108 -21.30 -10.08 -30.22
C VAL A 108 -22.53 -10.45 -31.06
N SER A 109 -22.36 -10.74 -32.35
CA SER A 109 -23.48 -10.99 -33.27
C SER A 109 -24.27 -12.25 -32.93
N LEU A 110 -23.61 -13.27 -32.37
CA LEU A 110 -24.23 -14.52 -31.93
C LEU A 110 -24.87 -14.41 -30.53
N GLY A 111 -24.77 -13.27 -29.85
CA GLY A 111 -25.38 -13.01 -28.55
C GLY A 111 -24.70 -13.73 -27.39
N VAL A 112 -23.38 -13.98 -27.48
CA VAL A 112 -22.60 -14.58 -26.39
C VAL A 112 -22.38 -13.58 -25.26
N VAL A 113 -22.25 -12.29 -25.60
CA VAL A 113 -22.09 -11.22 -24.60
C VAL A 113 -23.27 -11.18 -23.64
N GLU A 114 -24.51 -11.28 -24.13
CA GLU A 114 -25.70 -11.35 -23.28
C GLU A 114 -25.66 -12.56 -22.33
N GLU A 115 -25.30 -13.74 -22.82
CA GLU A 115 -25.18 -14.95 -22.00
C GLU A 115 -24.10 -14.79 -20.91
N VAL A 116 -23.00 -14.12 -21.23
CA VAL A 116 -21.93 -13.77 -20.28
C VAL A 116 -22.45 -12.81 -19.20
N LEU A 117 -23.15 -11.75 -19.60
CA LEU A 117 -23.69 -10.76 -18.65
C LEU A 117 -24.74 -11.38 -17.74
N ASP A 118 -25.69 -12.15 -18.27
CA ASP A 118 -26.70 -12.86 -17.49
C ASP A 118 -26.08 -13.83 -16.48
N SER A 119 -25.04 -14.56 -16.91
CA SER A 119 -24.31 -15.49 -16.03
C SER A 119 -23.65 -14.74 -14.87
N ASN A 120 -23.02 -13.60 -15.13
CA ASN A 120 -22.42 -12.78 -14.07
C ASN A 120 -23.45 -12.21 -13.10
N VAL A 121 -24.58 -11.70 -13.59
CA VAL A 121 -25.67 -11.20 -12.74
C VAL A 121 -26.19 -12.29 -11.80
N LEU A 122 -26.19 -13.54 -12.22
CA LEU A 122 -26.51 -14.67 -11.35
C LEU A 122 -25.41 -14.91 -10.31
N LEU A 123 -24.15 -14.99 -10.74
CA LEU A 123 -23.00 -15.31 -9.88
C LEU A 123 -22.72 -14.25 -8.81
N LEU A 124 -23.04 -12.98 -9.06
CA LEU A 124 -22.89 -11.88 -8.10
C LEU A 124 -23.95 -11.88 -6.98
N LYS A 125 -24.97 -12.75 -7.05
CA LYS A 125 -25.99 -12.83 -5.99
C LYS A 125 -25.40 -13.41 -4.70
N PRO A 126 -25.83 -12.95 -3.50
CA PRO A 126 -25.30 -13.38 -2.21
C PRO A 126 -25.22 -14.91 -2.04
N LYS A 127 -26.23 -15.63 -2.56
CA LYS A 127 -26.30 -17.10 -2.52
C LYS A 127 -25.08 -17.84 -3.10
N PHE A 128 -24.31 -17.21 -3.98
CA PHE A 128 -23.09 -17.81 -4.55
C PHE A 128 -21.80 -17.24 -3.94
N GLN A 129 -21.90 -16.15 -3.16
CA GLN A 129 -20.76 -15.45 -2.57
C GLN A 129 -20.49 -15.89 -1.12
N GLU A 130 -21.47 -16.44 -0.41
CA GLU A 130 -21.39 -16.80 1.02
C GLU A 130 -20.80 -18.20 1.33
N ASN A 131 -20.47 -19.02 0.31
CA ASN A 131 -20.01 -20.41 0.52
C ASN A 131 -18.48 -20.54 0.65
N GLU A 132 -17.98 -20.91 1.84
CA GLU A 132 -16.55 -21.03 2.19
C GLU A 132 -15.73 -21.99 1.30
N GLY A 133 -16.34 -23.01 0.66
CA GLY A 133 -15.64 -23.95 -0.24
C GLY A 133 -15.81 -23.68 -1.76
N GLY A 134 -16.74 -22.81 -2.14
CA GLY A 134 -17.13 -22.55 -3.54
C GLY A 134 -16.82 -21.14 -4.05
N SER A 135 -16.50 -20.21 -3.15
CA SER A 135 -16.27 -18.79 -3.45
C SER A 135 -15.15 -18.56 -4.47
N ASP A 136 -14.07 -19.34 -4.40
CA ASP A 136 -12.94 -19.21 -5.34
C ASP A 136 -13.33 -19.57 -6.78
N VAL A 137 -14.10 -20.64 -6.95
CA VAL A 137 -14.53 -21.11 -8.28
C VAL A 137 -15.50 -20.12 -8.92
N VAL A 138 -16.39 -19.53 -8.11
CA VAL A 138 -17.31 -18.47 -8.55
C VAL A 138 -16.52 -17.23 -8.96
N SER A 139 -15.56 -16.81 -8.14
CA SER A 139 -14.69 -15.67 -8.43
C SER A 139 -13.89 -15.88 -9.72
N ASP A 140 -13.37 -17.09 -9.94
CA ASP A 140 -12.63 -17.47 -11.15
C ASP A 140 -13.50 -17.41 -12.41
N ALA A 141 -14.77 -17.84 -12.30
CA ALA A 141 -15.74 -17.77 -13.38
C ALA A 141 -16.06 -16.31 -13.74
N ILE A 142 -16.36 -15.47 -12.74
CA ILE A 142 -16.62 -14.03 -12.92
C ILE A 142 -15.40 -13.37 -13.56
N LYS A 143 -14.21 -13.56 -12.99
CA LYS A 143 -12.95 -12.98 -13.50
C LYS A 143 -12.69 -13.38 -14.95
N SER A 144 -12.80 -14.67 -15.27
CA SER A 144 -12.57 -15.17 -16.64
C SER A 144 -13.58 -14.61 -17.64
N SER A 145 -14.83 -14.39 -17.20
CA SER A 145 -15.89 -13.81 -18.02
C SER A 145 -15.68 -12.32 -18.29
N LEU A 146 -15.25 -11.54 -17.30
CA LEU A 146 -14.89 -10.12 -17.47
C LEU A 146 -13.65 -9.99 -18.37
N GLN A 147 -12.69 -10.90 -18.24
CA GLN A 147 -11.54 -10.94 -19.14
C GLN A 147 -11.94 -11.22 -20.60
N LEU A 148 -12.92 -12.11 -20.84
CA LEU A 148 -13.50 -12.32 -22.16
C LEU A 148 -14.13 -11.04 -22.71
N LEU A 149 -14.94 -10.33 -21.91
CA LEU A 149 -15.52 -9.05 -22.33
C LEU A 149 -14.42 -8.01 -22.65
N GLY A 150 -13.36 -7.95 -21.83
CA GLY A 150 -12.20 -7.11 -22.08
C GLY A 150 -11.57 -7.37 -23.44
N ASN A 151 -11.22 -8.61 -23.75
CA ASN A 151 -10.66 -8.96 -25.06
C ASN A 151 -11.64 -8.74 -26.23
N THR A 152 -12.94 -8.76 -25.96
CA THR A 152 -13.97 -8.47 -26.97
C THR A 152 -13.99 -6.99 -27.36
N VAL A 153 -13.62 -6.09 -26.44
CA VAL A 153 -13.63 -4.62 -26.66
C VAL A 153 -12.27 -4.03 -27.03
N VAL A 154 -11.18 -4.80 -27.00
CA VAL A 154 -9.85 -4.29 -27.36
C VAL A 154 -9.80 -3.90 -28.84
N LYS A 155 -9.51 -2.62 -29.11
CA LYS A 155 -9.30 -2.03 -30.45
C LYS A 155 -10.42 -2.26 -31.47
N ASN A 156 -11.67 -2.44 -31.02
CA ASN A 156 -12.81 -2.67 -31.90
C ASN A 156 -13.98 -1.74 -31.54
N ASN A 157 -14.22 -0.75 -32.40
CA ASN A 157 -15.19 0.31 -32.13
C ASN A 157 -16.64 -0.18 -32.00
N ALA A 158 -17.02 -1.16 -32.82
CA ALA A 158 -18.39 -1.67 -32.85
C ALA A 158 -18.71 -2.47 -31.58
N THR A 159 -17.79 -3.35 -31.16
CA THR A 159 -17.97 -4.16 -29.96
C THR A 159 -17.85 -3.33 -28.68
N GLN A 160 -16.96 -2.32 -28.65
CA GLN A 160 -16.89 -1.34 -27.55
C GLN A 160 -18.22 -0.65 -27.31
N GLN A 161 -18.86 -0.13 -28.37
CA GLN A 161 -20.15 0.54 -28.26
C GLN A 161 -21.24 -0.40 -27.76
N PHE A 162 -21.27 -1.63 -28.28
CA PHE A 162 -22.24 -2.64 -27.87
C PHE A 162 -22.10 -3.02 -26.39
N VAL A 163 -20.89 -3.37 -25.96
CA VAL A 163 -20.61 -3.78 -24.58
C VAL A 163 -20.86 -2.64 -23.61
N TRP A 164 -20.42 -1.41 -23.93
CA TRP A 164 -20.69 -0.24 -23.08
C TRP A 164 -22.18 -0.01 -22.86
N ASN A 165 -22.98 -0.02 -23.92
CA ASN A 165 -24.43 0.21 -23.83
C ASN A 165 -25.16 -0.87 -23.03
N LYS A 166 -24.65 -2.11 -23.03
CA LYS A 166 -25.24 -3.22 -22.26
C LYS A 166 -24.82 -3.19 -20.79
N CYS A 167 -23.64 -2.69 -20.49
CA CYS A 167 -23.07 -2.76 -19.14
C CYS A 167 -23.31 -1.49 -18.31
N PHE A 168 -23.22 -0.31 -18.91
CA PHE A 168 -23.36 0.96 -18.20
C PHE A 168 -24.84 1.29 -17.92
N PRO A 169 -25.22 1.75 -16.71
CA PRO A 169 -24.39 1.81 -15.49
C PRO A 169 -24.52 0.56 -14.60
N ASN A 170 -25.63 -0.16 -14.70
CA ASN A 170 -26.06 -1.12 -13.68
C ASN A 170 -25.11 -2.32 -13.50
N PHE A 171 -24.61 -2.90 -14.60
CA PHE A 171 -23.70 -4.03 -14.52
C PHE A 171 -22.35 -3.60 -13.91
N PHE A 172 -21.85 -2.43 -14.32
CA PHE A 172 -20.61 -1.88 -13.76
C PHE A 172 -20.72 -1.67 -12.26
N LEU A 173 -21.79 -1.04 -11.79
CA LEU A 173 -22.02 -0.83 -10.35
C LEU A 173 -22.17 -2.16 -9.58
N SER A 174 -22.87 -3.15 -10.14
CA SER A 174 -23.02 -4.47 -9.52
C SER A 174 -21.68 -5.19 -9.33
N VAL A 175 -20.76 -5.08 -10.29
CA VAL A 175 -19.43 -5.70 -10.20
C VAL A 175 -18.50 -4.89 -9.29
N MET A 176 -18.57 -3.55 -9.33
CA MET A 176 -17.80 -2.67 -8.44
C MET A 176 -18.19 -2.84 -6.96
N SER A 177 -19.40 -3.31 -6.68
CA SER A 177 -19.87 -3.63 -5.32
C SER A 177 -19.37 -4.99 -4.80
N SER A 178 -18.66 -5.78 -5.61
CA SER A 178 -18.12 -7.08 -5.15
C SER A 178 -17.00 -6.89 -4.14
N ALA A 179 -16.82 -7.81 -3.18
CA ALA A 179 -15.74 -7.74 -2.20
C ALA A 179 -14.35 -8.08 -2.80
N ASN A 180 -14.32 -8.68 -3.99
CA ASN A 180 -13.08 -9.17 -4.60
C ASN A 180 -12.46 -8.11 -5.53
N HIS A 181 -11.39 -7.47 -5.07
CA HIS A 181 -10.69 -6.41 -5.82
C HIS A 181 -10.16 -6.86 -7.19
N ASN A 182 -9.83 -8.14 -7.39
CA ASN A 182 -9.39 -8.65 -8.70
C ASN A 182 -10.53 -8.67 -9.74
N ILE A 183 -11.76 -8.90 -9.28
CA ILE A 183 -12.96 -8.83 -10.13
C ILE A 183 -13.19 -7.37 -10.54
N GLN A 184 -13.08 -6.44 -9.59
CA GLN A 184 -13.19 -5.00 -9.84
C GLN A 184 -12.14 -4.51 -10.84
N ASP A 185 -10.87 -4.94 -10.73
CA ASP A 185 -9.81 -4.56 -11.67
C ASP A 185 -10.01 -5.12 -13.08
N CYS A 186 -10.55 -6.34 -13.21
CA CYS A 186 -10.96 -6.87 -14.52
C CYS A 186 -12.08 -6.04 -15.16
N LEU A 187 -12.97 -5.45 -14.36
CA LEU A 187 -13.94 -4.50 -14.86
C LEU A 187 -13.28 -3.17 -15.27
N CYS A 188 -12.30 -2.67 -14.50
CA CYS A 188 -11.53 -1.49 -14.88
C CYS A 188 -10.88 -1.65 -16.26
N MET A 189 -10.35 -2.84 -16.58
CA MET A 189 -9.83 -3.15 -17.92
C MET A 189 -10.88 -2.92 -19.02
N ILE A 190 -12.13 -3.35 -18.82
CA ILE A 190 -13.21 -3.16 -19.79
C ILE A 190 -13.54 -1.67 -19.94
N ILE A 191 -13.68 -0.97 -18.81
CA ILE A 191 -14.00 0.47 -18.79
C ILE A 191 -12.92 1.25 -19.54
N TYR A 192 -11.65 1.01 -19.23
CA TYR A 192 -10.51 1.65 -19.87
C TYR A 192 -10.49 1.42 -21.39
N ASN A 193 -10.64 0.16 -21.83
CA ASN A 193 -10.63 -0.16 -23.27
C ASN A 193 -11.81 0.47 -24.03
N CYS A 194 -12.91 0.77 -23.35
CA CYS A 194 -14.04 1.48 -23.93
C CYS A 194 -13.94 3.00 -23.79
N LEU A 195 -12.99 3.56 -23.05
CA LEU A 195 -12.99 4.96 -22.59
C LEU A 195 -12.66 5.99 -23.68
N LYS A 196 -13.61 6.18 -24.61
CA LYS A 196 -13.56 7.23 -25.65
C LYS A 196 -14.16 8.54 -25.15
N GLU A 197 -13.96 9.63 -25.89
CA GLU A 197 -14.43 10.97 -25.54
C GLU A 197 -15.92 11.02 -25.12
N GLN A 198 -16.81 10.38 -25.88
CA GLN A 198 -18.25 10.31 -25.56
C GLN A 198 -18.55 9.58 -24.23
N TYR A 199 -17.84 8.49 -23.96
CA TYR A 199 -18.05 7.64 -22.78
C TYR A 199 -17.35 8.19 -21.55
N ARG A 200 -16.21 8.87 -21.75
CA ARG A 200 -15.56 9.71 -20.75
C ARG A 200 -16.54 10.75 -20.23
N PHE A 201 -17.20 11.50 -21.13
CA PHE A 201 -18.17 12.50 -20.72
C PHE A 201 -19.34 11.87 -19.93
N GLN A 202 -19.84 10.72 -20.38
CA GLN A 202 -20.87 9.97 -19.66
C GLN A 202 -20.41 9.52 -18.27
N LEU A 203 -19.15 9.06 -18.14
CA LEU A 203 -18.58 8.60 -16.88
C LEU A 203 -18.38 9.75 -15.88
N VAL A 204 -17.93 10.93 -16.34
CA VAL A 204 -17.65 12.08 -15.46
C VAL A 204 -18.86 12.99 -15.20
N SER A 205 -19.88 12.94 -16.05
CA SER A 205 -21.04 13.86 -15.95
C SER A 205 -22.31 13.19 -15.44
N ALA A 206 -22.46 11.88 -15.62
CA ALA A 206 -23.63 11.16 -15.11
C ALA A 206 -23.41 10.77 -13.64
N HIS A 207 -24.46 10.92 -12.83
CA HIS A 207 -24.44 10.55 -11.40
C HIS A 207 -23.96 9.10 -11.17
N ASP A 208 -24.44 8.14 -11.96
CA ASP A 208 -24.00 6.75 -11.84
C ASP A 208 -22.57 6.52 -12.37
N GLY A 209 -22.11 7.34 -13.32
CA GLY A 209 -20.73 7.34 -13.78
C GLY A 209 -19.77 7.79 -12.67
N LEU A 210 -20.16 8.83 -11.93
CA LEU A 210 -19.40 9.35 -10.80
C LEU A 210 -19.29 8.34 -9.66
N LYS A 211 -20.35 7.56 -9.39
CA LYS A 211 -20.28 6.43 -8.45
C LYS A 211 -19.24 5.39 -8.89
N ILE A 212 -19.22 5.04 -10.17
CA ILE A 212 -18.21 4.09 -10.71
C ILE A 212 -16.80 4.67 -10.53
N ILE A 213 -16.58 5.94 -10.83
CA ILE A 213 -15.29 6.61 -10.62
C ILE A 213 -14.88 6.56 -9.14
N THR A 214 -15.80 6.84 -8.22
CA THR A 214 -15.55 6.73 -6.78
C THR A 214 -15.07 5.33 -6.41
N HIS A 215 -15.73 4.27 -6.89
CA HIS A 215 -15.26 2.89 -6.67
C HIS A 215 -13.86 2.63 -7.25
N VAL A 216 -13.57 3.11 -8.47
CA VAL A 216 -12.23 2.96 -9.09
C VAL A 216 -11.15 3.65 -8.25
N ILE A 217 -11.46 4.81 -7.69
CA ILE A 217 -10.54 5.53 -6.80
C ILE A 217 -10.28 4.74 -5.53
N HIS A 218 -11.33 4.26 -4.88
CA HIS A 218 -11.21 3.43 -3.67
C HIS A 218 -10.34 2.20 -3.93
N LEU A 219 -10.58 1.53 -5.06
CA LEU A 219 -9.76 0.40 -5.50
C LEU A 219 -8.27 0.77 -5.59
N CYS A 220 -7.96 1.91 -6.21
CA CYS A 220 -6.58 2.41 -6.35
C CYS A 220 -5.97 2.88 -5.01
N ALA A 221 -6.79 3.32 -4.05
CA ALA A 221 -6.32 3.76 -2.74
C ALA A 221 -6.00 2.56 -1.83
N GLU A 222 -6.76 1.48 -1.92
CA GLU A 222 -6.61 0.29 -1.07
C GLU A 222 -5.54 -0.69 -1.58
N LYS A 223 -5.30 -0.75 -2.90
CA LYS A 223 -4.41 -1.76 -3.51
C LYS A 223 -3.52 -1.14 -4.58
N SER A 224 -2.22 -1.04 -4.29
CA SER A 224 -1.21 -0.50 -5.20
C SER A 224 -0.80 -1.43 -6.35
N GLN A 225 -1.25 -2.69 -6.35
CA GLN A 225 -0.88 -3.71 -7.35
C GLN A 225 -1.87 -3.84 -8.52
N LEU A 226 -2.97 -3.09 -8.53
CA LEU A 226 -4.02 -3.18 -9.54
C LEU A 226 -3.83 -2.07 -10.59
N GLU A 227 -3.50 -2.45 -11.82
CA GLU A 227 -3.00 -1.53 -12.85
C GLU A 227 -4.11 -0.79 -13.61
N TRP A 228 -5.24 -1.44 -13.87
CA TRP A 228 -6.26 -0.88 -14.77
C TRP A 228 -7.01 0.30 -14.15
N GLY A 229 -7.21 0.28 -12.84
CA GLY A 229 -7.75 1.44 -12.11
C GLY A 229 -6.88 2.69 -12.32
N TYR A 230 -5.56 2.56 -12.19
CA TYR A 230 -4.64 3.67 -12.42
C TYR A 230 -4.66 4.15 -13.87
N PHE A 231 -4.76 3.26 -14.86
CA PHE A 231 -4.88 3.69 -16.26
C PHE A 231 -6.15 4.51 -16.54
N ILE A 232 -7.26 4.20 -15.88
CA ILE A 232 -8.47 5.03 -15.96
C ILE A 232 -8.19 6.40 -15.34
N LEU A 233 -7.64 6.45 -14.13
CA LEU A 233 -7.37 7.71 -13.44
C LEU A 233 -6.38 8.58 -14.22
N ASP A 234 -5.29 8.00 -14.71
CA ASP A 234 -4.29 8.66 -15.55
C ASP A 234 -4.93 9.25 -16.81
N TYR A 235 -5.73 8.46 -17.53
CA TYR A 235 -6.44 8.94 -18.72
C TYR A 235 -7.40 10.09 -18.40
N LEU A 236 -8.14 10.01 -17.29
CA LEU A 236 -9.08 11.06 -16.88
C LEU A 236 -8.37 12.36 -16.47
N ILE A 237 -7.26 12.24 -15.74
CA ILE A 237 -6.41 13.36 -15.29
C ILE A 237 -5.73 14.04 -16.48
N CYS A 238 -5.06 13.27 -17.35
CA CYS A 238 -4.36 13.78 -18.53
C CYS A 238 -5.30 14.49 -19.52
N ASN A 239 -6.59 14.12 -19.55
CA ASN A 239 -7.60 14.78 -20.39
C ASN A 239 -8.35 15.90 -19.66
N ALA A 240 -7.79 16.44 -18.57
CA ALA A 240 -8.33 17.57 -17.80
C ALA A 240 -9.77 17.39 -17.32
N SER A 241 -10.22 16.14 -17.10
CA SER A 241 -11.59 15.84 -16.64
C SER A 241 -11.75 15.99 -15.12
N LEU A 242 -10.66 16.34 -14.43
CA LEU A 242 -10.59 16.40 -12.98
C LEU A 242 -11.58 17.41 -12.39
N PRO A 243 -11.76 18.63 -12.95
CA PRO A 243 -12.77 19.57 -12.47
C PRO A 243 -14.19 19.04 -12.57
N GLU A 244 -14.54 18.32 -13.65
CA GLU A 244 -15.87 17.73 -13.86
C GLU A 244 -16.14 16.60 -12.88
N ILE A 245 -15.17 15.68 -12.72
CA ILE A 245 -15.24 14.59 -11.74
C ILE A 245 -15.44 15.17 -10.34
N TYR A 246 -14.62 16.16 -10.00
CA TYR A 246 -14.63 16.78 -8.68
C TYR A 246 -15.95 17.51 -8.37
N LYS A 247 -16.54 18.19 -9.37
CA LYS A 247 -17.85 18.83 -9.22
C LYS A 247 -19.00 17.83 -9.07
N GLY A 248 -18.86 16.64 -9.66
CA GLY A 248 -19.88 15.60 -9.69
C GLY A 248 -19.87 14.65 -8.48
N ILE A 249 -18.76 14.51 -7.75
CA ILE A 249 -18.70 13.65 -6.57
C ILE A 249 -19.57 14.26 -5.46
N GLU A 250 -20.80 13.77 -5.33
CA GLU A 250 -21.65 14.04 -4.19
C GLU A 250 -21.09 13.34 -2.96
N PHE A 251 -20.92 14.10 -1.88
CA PHE A 251 -20.64 13.53 -0.57
C PHE A 251 -21.88 12.78 -0.10
N ASP A 252 -21.75 11.48 0.15
CA ASP A 252 -22.84 10.62 0.60
C ASP A 252 -23.59 11.27 1.80
N PRO A 253 -24.86 11.65 1.60
CA PRO A 253 -25.68 12.22 2.67
C PRO A 253 -25.94 11.23 3.80
N LEU A 254 -25.82 9.91 3.56
CA LEU A 254 -26.11 8.87 4.55
C LEU A 254 -25.07 8.78 5.67
N ALA A 255 -23.90 9.40 5.50
CA ALA A 255 -22.88 9.45 6.55
C ALA A 255 -23.22 10.43 7.70
N ARG A 256 -24.27 11.26 7.54
CA ARG A 256 -24.77 12.16 8.58
C ARG A 256 -26.30 12.23 8.51
N ASP A 257 -26.99 11.81 9.56
CA ASP A 257 -28.47 11.89 9.74
C ASP A 257 -29.04 13.34 9.74
N GLN A 258 -28.49 14.26 8.96
CA GLN A 258 -28.96 15.63 8.80
C GLN A 258 -29.07 16.00 7.33
N VAL A 259 -30.30 16.31 6.92
CA VAL A 259 -30.65 16.87 5.62
C VAL A 259 -30.05 18.28 5.52
N CYS A 260 -28.82 18.40 5.05
CA CYS A 260 -28.24 19.70 4.69
C CYS A 260 -28.65 20.10 3.27
N THR A 261 -28.86 21.40 3.05
CA THR A 261 -29.04 21.93 1.71
C THR A 261 -27.71 21.82 0.93
N PRO A 262 -27.71 21.29 -0.31
CA PRO A 262 -26.48 21.13 -1.08
C PRO A 262 -25.86 22.50 -1.36
N ARG A 263 -24.60 22.69 -0.94
CA ARG A 263 -23.83 23.91 -1.19
C ARG A 263 -22.66 23.59 -2.11
N ALA A 264 -22.65 24.21 -3.29
CA ALA A 264 -21.56 24.04 -4.25
C ALA A 264 -20.24 24.56 -3.67
N LEU A 265 -19.24 23.67 -3.53
CA LEU A 265 -17.86 24.02 -3.22
C LEU A 265 -17.15 24.40 -4.51
N ARG A 266 -16.83 25.70 -4.67
CA ARG A 266 -16.14 26.21 -5.87
C ARG A 266 -14.63 25.99 -5.83
N TYR A 267 -14.05 26.02 -4.63
CA TYR A 267 -12.61 25.92 -4.37
C TYR A 267 -12.40 25.19 -3.05
N SER A 268 -11.67 24.08 -3.08
CA SER A 268 -11.14 23.27 -1.97
C SER A 268 -11.11 21.82 -2.40
N VAL A 269 -10.63 20.93 -1.54
CA VAL A 269 -11.03 19.53 -1.46
C VAL A 269 -11.76 19.30 -0.13
N PRO A 270 -12.93 18.64 -0.09
CA PRO A 270 -13.66 18.41 1.14
C PRO A 270 -12.89 17.44 2.05
N GLN A 271 -12.67 17.88 3.27
CA GLN A 271 -11.94 17.14 4.27
C GLN A 271 -12.66 15.84 4.62
N GLY A 272 -11.94 14.72 4.56
CA GLY A 272 -12.51 13.38 4.70
C GLY A 272 -12.95 12.73 3.38
N SER A 273 -12.83 13.41 2.23
CA SER A 273 -12.87 12.69 0.94
C SER A 273 -11.67 11.76 0.84
N ILE A 274 -11.90 10.60 0.21
CA ILE A 274 -10.86 9.66 -0.16
C ILE A 274 -9.91 10.27 -1.19
N LEU A 275 -10.44 11.05 -2.14
CA LEU A 275 -9.63 11.74 -3.16
C LEU A 275 -8.89 12.97 -2.67
N GLY A 276 -9.38 13.64 -1.63
CA GLY A 276 -8.89 14.96 -1.22
C GLY A 276 -7.37 15.02 -1.07
N PRO A 277 -6.73 14.08 -0.35
CA PRO A 277 -5.28 14.03 -0.21
C PRO A 277 -4.55 13.90 -1.55
N LEU A 278 -4.97 12.98 -2.43
CA LEU A 278 -4.33 12.77 -3.73
C LEU A 278 -4.44 14.01 -4.62
N LEU A 279 -5.65 14.58 -4.71
CA LEU A 279 -5.92 15.78 -5.50
C LEU A 279 -5.09 16.97 -5.01
N PHE A 280 -4.98 17.13 -3.69
CA PHE A 280 -4.17 18.19 -3.10
C PHE A 280 -2.67 18.00 -3.41
N THR A 281 -2.15 16.77 -3.29
CA THR A 281 -0.75 16.47 -3.65
C THR A 281 -0.47 16.77 -5.12
N LEU A 282 -1.36 16.38 -6.03
CA LEU A 282 -1.23 16.68 -7.47
C LEU A 282 -1.26 18.20 -7.72
N TYR A 283 -2.12 18.92 -6.99
CA TYR A 283 -2.26 20.36 -7.11
C TYR A 283 -0.97 21.11 -6.75
N ILE A 284 -0.27 20.67 -5.70
CA ILE A 284 0.98 21.31 -5.25
C ILE A 284 2.23 20.77 -5.93
N ALA A 285 2.16 19.68 -6.69
CA ALA A 285 3.33 18.99 -7.25
C ALA A 285 4.24 19.91 -8.08
N CYS A 286 3.67 20.84 -8.86
CA CYS A 286 4.43 21.79 -9.69
C CYS A 286 5.25 22.81 -8.86
N LEU A 287 4.97 22.95 -7.56
CA LEU A 287 5.74 23.81 -6.67
C LEU A 287 7.18 23.32 -6.50
N GLN A 288 7.42 22.01 -6.62
CA GLN A 288 8.76 21.42 -6.56
C GLN A 288 9.66 21.97 -7.68
N ASP A 289 9.12 22.12 -8.90
CA ASP A 289 9.86 22.67 -10.04
C ASP A 289 10.24 24.15 -9.85
N VAL A 290 9.43 24.91 -9.09
CA VAL A 290 9.73 26.30 -8.76
C VAL A 290 10.92 26.35 -7.81
N ILE A 291 10.95 25.50 -6.79
CA ILE A 291 12.03 25.45 -5.79
C ILE A 291 13.33 24.94 -6.43
N ALA A 292 13.24 23.90 -7.27
CA ALA A 292 14.40 23.29 -7.92
C ALA A 292 15.21 24.29 -8.78
N ARG A 293 14.57 25.33 -9.34
CA ARG A 293 15.26 26.40 -10.10
C ARG A 293 16.26 27.20 -9.26
N HIS A 294 16.07 27.23 -7.95
CA HIS A 294 16.93 27.93 -7.00
C HIS A 294 18.04 27.03 -6.42
N ASN A 295 18.16 25.79 -6.90
CA ASN A 295 19.09 24.77 -6.39
C ASN A 295 18.93 24.52 -4.88
N LEU A 296 17.68 24.52 -4.40
CA LEU A 296 17.33 24.18 -3.02
C LEU A 296 16.66 22.82 -2.97
N ASP A 297 16.94 22.08 -1.90
CA ASP A 297 16.23 20.83 -1.62
C ASP A 297 14.90 21.12 -0.93
N SER A 298 13.88 20.32 -1.23
CA SER A 298 12.54 20.49 -0.66
C SER A 298 11.90 19.17 -0.26
N LEU A 299 11.13 19.19 0.82
CA LEU A 299 10.27 18.09 1.23
C LEU A 299 8.84 18.58 1.40
N PHE A 300 7.88 17.80 0.90
CA PHE A 300 6.45 18.08 1.00
C PHE A 300 5.75 17.01 1.82
N TYR A 301 4.91 17.43 2.74
CA TYR A 301 3.96 16.57 3.43
C TYR A 301 2.63 17.28 3.59
N ALA A 302 1.63 16.90 2.80
CA ALA A 302 0.38 17.64 2.69
C ALA A 302 0.67 19.14 2.46
N ASP A 303 0.12 20.04 3.28
CA ASP A 303 0.33 21.49 3.18
C ASP A 303 1.68 21.96 3.76
N ASP A 304 2.37 21.12 4.54
CA ASP A 304 3.69 21.44 5.08
C ASP A 304 4.75 21.34 3.97
N THR A 305 5.38 22.48 3.65
CA THR A 305 6.49 22.58 2.69
C THR A 305 7.75 22.98 3.43
N GLN A 306 8.81 22.20 3.25
CA GLN A 306 10.11 22.40 3.89
C GLN A 306 11.15 22.72 2.84
N LEU A 307 11.97 23.75 3.11
CA LEU A 307 13.07 24.17 2.26
C LEU A 307 14.38 23.99 3.02
N TYR A 308 15.37 23.42 2.34
CA TYR A 308 16.69 23.16 2.90
C TYR A 308 17.75 23.94 2.12
N SER A 309 18.61 24.65 2.85
CA SER A 309 19.71 25.42 2.27
C SER A 309 20.97 25.21 3.10
N THR A 310 22.09 24.97 2.41
CA THR A 310 23.41 24.89 3.04
C THR A 310 24.08 26.27 2.98
N ILE A 311 24.62 26.71 4.11
CA ILE A 311 25.19 28.04 4.27
C ILE A 311 26.69 27.90 4.57
N ASP A 312 27.52 28.53 3.74
CA ASP A 312 28.93 28.72 4.05
C ASP A 312 29.06 29.83 5.12
N PRO A 313 29.58 29.53 6.34
CA PRO A 313 29.76 30.54 7.37
C PRO A 313 30.65 31.71 6.94
N ALA A 314 31.58 31.49 6.01
CA ALA A 314 32.49 32.52 5.50
C ALA A 314 31.84 33.41 4.42
N ASN A 315 30.89 32.88 3.65
CA ASN A 315 30.19 33.61 2.59
C ASN A 315 28.70 33.22 2.53
N GLN A 316 27.89 33.90 3.33
CA GLN A 316 26.48 33.58 3.51
C GLN A 316 25.58 34.17 2.41
N ALA A 317 26.01 35.25 1.76
CA ALA A 317 25.17 36.06 0.87
C ALA A 317 24.53 35.26 -0.30
N PRO A 318 25.24 34.34 -1.00
CA PRO A 318 24.65 33.59 -2.10
C PRO A 318 23.50 32.68 -1.66
N SER A 319 23.72 31.88 -0.59
CA SER A 319 22.71 30.96 -0.06
C SER A 319 21.50 31.71 0.50
N MET A 320 21.73 32.83 1.18
CA MET A 320 20.66 33.67 1.73
C MET A 320 19.84 34.36 0.63
N THR A 321 20.51 34.85 -0.41
CA THR A 321 19.83 35.44 -1.57
C THR A 321 18.98 34.39 -2.30
N ALA A 322 19.55 33.21 -2.56
CA ALA A 322 18.81 32.12 -3.20
C ALA A 322 17.59 31.69 -2.37
N LEU A 323 17.74 31.56 -1.05
CA LEU A 323 16.64 31.24 -0.14
C LEU A 323 15.55 32.32 -0.15
N GLN A 324 15.93 33.60 -0.07
CA GLN A 324 15.00 34.72 -0.09
C GLN A 324 14.24 34.81 -1.42
N THR A 325 14.94 34.71 -2.56
CA THR A 325 14.30 34.71 -3.89
C THR A 325 13.39 33.50 -4.07
N CYS A 326 13.78 32.33 -3.56
CA CYS A 326 12.93 31.14 -3.59
C CYS A 326 11.65 31.33 -2.77
N ILE A 327 11.74 31.91 -1.56
CA ILE A 327 10.55 32.19 -0.73
C ILE A 327 9.59 33.11 -1.48
N GLU A 328 10.09 34.17 -2.12
CA GLU A 328 9.29 35.11 -2.90
C GLU A 328 8.62 34.44 -4.11
N ASP A 329 9.31 33.55 -4.81
CA ASP A 329 8.76 32.80 -5.93
C ASP A 329 7.71 31.78 -5.49
N VAL A 330 7.94 31.08 -4.38
CA VAL A 330 6.97 30.16 -3.76
C VAL A 330 5.71 30.92 -3.36
N MET A 331 5.84 32.10 -2.75
CA MET A 331 4.70 32.95 -2.41
C MET A 331 3.93 33.42 -3.64
N ARG A 332 4.64 33.84 -4.68
CA ARG A 332 4.04 34.28 -5.93
C ARG A 332 3.28 33.14 -6.58
N TRP A 333 3.87 31.95 -6.62
CA TRP A 333 3.24 30.74 -7.13
C TRP A 333 1.99 30.37 -6.31
N ASN A 334 2.08 30.37 -4.98
CA ASN A 334 0.92 30.12 -4.11
C ASN A 334 -0.22 31.09 -4.41
N THR A 335 0.09 32.39 -4.51
CA THR A 335 -0.91 33.43 -4.79
C THR A 335 -1.54 33.25 -6.18
N GLN A 336 -0.74 32.94 -7.20
CA GLN A 336 -1.23 32.65 -8.56
C GLN A 336 -2.14 31.41 -8.60
N ASN A 337 -1.84 30.43 -7.76
CA ASN A 337 -2.63 29.21 -7.58
C ASN A 337 -3.60 29.31 -6.41
N MET A 338 -4.09 30.50 -6.05
CA MET A 338 -5.18 30.68 -5.06
C MET A 338 -4.92 30.03 -3.69
N LEU A 339 -3.65 29.80 -3.32
CA LEU A 339 -3.20 29.31 -2.03
C LEU A 339 -2.75 30.47 -1.16
N ARG A 340 -3.06 30.38 0.13
CA ARG A 340 -2.63 31.38 1.13
C ARG A 340 -1.50 30.81 1.97
N SER A 341 -0.31 31.40 1.82
CA SER A 341 0.83 31.15 2.70
C SER A 341 0.54 31.66 4.12
N ASN A 342 0.94 30.90 5.14
CA ASN A 342 0.70 31.26 6.55
C ASN A 342 2.00 31.64 7.27
N ALA A 343 2.30 32.93 7.29
CA ALA A 343 3.50 33.49 7.93
C ALA A 343 3.59 33.16 9.43
N GLU A 344 2.46 33.08 10.14
CA GLU A 344 2.43 32.79 11.58
C GLU A 344 2.84 31.35 11.91
N LYS A 345 2.66 30.43 10.96
CA LYS A 345 3.06 29.03 11.09
C LYS A 345 4.44 28.74 10.49
N THR A 346 4.98 29.64 9.68
CA THR A 346 6.29 29.45 9.05
C THR A 346 7.39 29.68 10.08
N GLU A 347 8.14 28.62 10.39
CA GLU A 347 9.28 28.67 11.30
C GLU A 347 10.59 28.54 10.50
N VAL A 348 11.64 29.22 10.93
CA VAL A 348 12.99 29.05 10.37
C VAL A 348 13.93 28.64 11.49
N ILE A 349 14.63 27.54 11.29
CA ILE A 349 15.64 27.05 12.21
C ILE A 349 17.00 26.95 11.51
N LEU A 350 18.04 27.40 12.20
CA LEU A 350 19.42 27.21 11.77
C LEU A 350 20.05 26.05 12.56
N PHE A 351 20.39 24.97 11.86
CA PHE A 351 21.15 23.87 12.46
C PHE A 351 22.64 24.19 12.49
N THR A 352 23.26 24.09 13.67
CA THR A 352 24.69 24.30 13.86
C THR A 352 25.31 23.26 14.81
N SER A 353 26.62 23.05 14.68
CA SER A 353 27.35 22.22 15.63
C SER A 353 27.49 22.94 16.98
N ARG A 354 27.41 22.17 18.08
CA ARG A 354 27.68 22.69 19.44
C ARG A 354 29.11 23.23 19.60
N PHE A 355 30.01 22.85 18.69
CA PHE A 355 31.43 23.21 18.72
C PHE A 355 31.75 24.44 17.87
N THR A 356 30.76 25.00 17.16
CA THR A 356 30.93 26.16 16.29
C THR A 356 30.09 27.31 16.84
N LYS A 357 30.61 28.55 16.81
CA LYS A 357 29.78 29.72 17.09
C LYS A 357 28.74 29.84 15.98
N SER A 358 27.46 29.91 16.36
CA SER A 358 26.37 30.09 15.40
C SER A 358 26.62 31.38 14.60
N PRO A 359 26.65 31.32 13.26
CA PRO A 359 26.78 32.52 12.45
C PRO A 359 25.57 33.43 12.67
N ASN A 360 25.79 34.74 12.67
CA ASN A 360 24.69 35.69 12.64
C ASN A 360 24.17 35.75 11.20
N ILE A 361 22.95 35.29 10.99
CA ILE A 361 22.33 35.19 9.67
C ILE A 361 21.46 36.42 9.42
N GLU A 362 21.43 36.87 8.17
CA GLU A 362 20.52 37.91 7.73
C GLU A 362 19.06 37.52 7.95
N LYS A 363 18.23 38.51 8.28
CA LYS A 363 16.81 38.28 8.51
C LYS A 363 16.14 37.87 7.20
N LEU A 364 15.34 36.81 7.25
CA LEU A 364 14.51 36.39 6.14
C LEU A 364 13.18 37.15 6.15
N PHE A 365 12.74 37.54 4.95
CA PHE A 365 11.48 38.24 4.75
C PHE A 365 10.47 37.29 4.13
N PHE A 366 9.31 37.19 4.78
CA PHE A 366 8.16 36.47 4.30
C PHE A 366 7.07 37.50 4.03
N ASP A 367 6.97 37.92 2.76
CA ASP A 367 6.16 39.06 2.31
C ASP A 367 6.61 40.35 3.04
N SER A 368 5.76 40.90 3.91
CA SER A 368 6.06 42.10 4.71
C SER A 368 6.48 41.77 6.15
N THR A 369 6.55 40.49 6.50
CA THR A 369 6.84 40.01 7.85
C THR A 369 8.27 39.48 7.95
N ILE A 370 8.98 39.86 9.01
CA ILE A 370 10.29 39.29 9.33
C ILE A 370 10.06 38.00 10.11
N ILE A 371 10.61 36.88 9.62
CA ILE A 371 10.61 35.62 10.38
C ILE A 371 11.90 35.53 11.18
N GLU A 372 11.77 35.43 12.51
CA GLU A 372 12.90 35.25 13.40
C GLU A 372 13.34 33.79 13.47
N LEU A 373 14.64 33.58 13.69
CA LEU A 373 15.19 32.24 13.90
C LEU A 373 14.66 31.66 15.21
N THR A 374 14.12 30.45 15.13
CA THR A 374 13.63 29.71 16.30
C THR A 374 14.73 28.78 16.83
N GLU A 375 14.71 28.52 18.15
CA GLU A 375 15.64 27.56 18.76
C GLU A 375 15.22 26.11 18.56
N LYS A 376 13.94 25.91 18.23
CA LYS A 376 13.31 24.62 17.99
C LYS A 376 12.22 24.77 16.92
N VAL A 377 11.99 23.71 16.16
CA VAL A 377 10.93 23.61 15.15
C VAL A 377 10.12 22.33 15.35
N HIS A 378 8.85 22.36 14.99
CA HIS A 378 7.99 21.19 14.93
C HIS A 378 7.95 20.62 13.52
N ASP A 379 8.35 19.36 13.34
CA ASP A 379 8.35 18.68 12.05
C ASP A 379 7.64 17.32 12.18
N LEU A 380 6.47 17.19 11.56
CA LEU A 380 5.65 15.96 11.56
C LEU A 380 5.53 15.28 12.94
N GLY A 381 5.35 16.08 13.99
CA GLY A 381 5.21 15.60 15.38
C GLY A 381 6.53 15.40 16.14
N VAL A 382 7.68 15.59 15.50
CA VAL A 382 9.02 15.62 16.10
C VAL A 382 9.39 17.07 16.45
N ILE A 383 10.19 17.26 17.51
CA ILE A 383 10.70 18.58 17.91
C ILE A 383 12.21 18.59 17.69
N LEU A 384 12.67 19.33 16.70
CA LEU A 384 14.09 19.45 16.38
C LEU A 384 14.63 20.73 17.01
N ASP A 385 15.70 20.64 17.78
CA ASP A 385 16.44 21.79 18.29
C ASP A 385 17.66 22.13 17.42
N LYS A 386 18.14 23.37 17.50
CA LYS A 386 19.22 23.91 16.65
C LYS A 386 20.54 23.10 16.61
N ILE A 387 20.74 22.18 17.57
CA ILE A 387 21.92 21.32 17.67
C ILE A 387 21.56 19.81 17.63
N LEU A 388 20.30 19.48 17.32
CA LEU A 388 19.79 18.11 17.22
C LEU A 388 20.06 17.27 18.48
N THR A 389 19.93 17.86 19.67
CA THR A 389 20.03 17.12 20.93
C THR A 389 18.77 16.31 21.23
N LEU A 390 17.65 16.66 20.61
CA LEU A 390 16.30 16.11 20.77
C LEU A 390 15.80 16.15 22.22
N THR A 391 16.38 17.02 23.05
CA THR A 391 16.06 17.14 24.47
C THR A 391 14.60 17.57 24.67
N TYR A 392 14.15 18.55 23.86
CA TYR A 392 12.76 19.04 23.92
C TYR A 392 11.78 17.95 23.49
N HIS A 393 12.07 17.22 22.42
CA HIS A 393 11.25 16.11 21.95
C HIS A 393 11.12 15.02 23.02
N ASN A 394 12.24 14.53 23.56
CA ASN A 394 12.24 13.49 24.59
C ASN A 394 11.47 13.92 25.84
N ASN A 395 11.67 15.15 26.31
CA ASN A 395 10.95 15.65 27.48
C ASN A 395 9.43 15.71 27.22
N GLU A 396 9.01 16.15 26.04
CA GLU A 396 7.61 16.23 25.65
C GLU A 396 6.96 14.84 25.51
N THR A 397 7.64 13.92 24.83
CA THR A 397 7.22 12.52 24.68
C THR A 397 7.11 11.84 26.05
N CYS A 398 8.11 11.99 26.92
CA CYS A 398 8.06 11.48 28.29
C CYS A 398 6.91 12.09 29.10
N ARG A 399 6.64 13.40 28.93
CA ARG A 399 5.54 14.09 29.61
C ARG A 399 4.18 13.54 29.19
N LYS A 400 3.92 13.42 27.88
CA LYS A 400 2.68 12.85 27.32
C LYS A 400 2.47 11.41 27.81
N ALA A 401 3.50 10.58 27.69
CA ALA A 401 3.47 9.19 28.12
C ALA A 401 3.25 9.05 29.65
N THR A 402 3.91 9.89 30.46
CA THR A 402 3.72 9.89 31.92
C THR A 402 2.30 10.31 32.30
N ASN A 403 1.72 11.29 31.60
CA ASN A 403 0.33 11.69 31.82
C ASN A 403 -0.65 10.57 31.44
N ALA A 404 -0.42 9.87 30.33
CA ALA A 404 -1.21 8.69 29.96
C ALA A 404 -1.11 7.60 31.04
N ILE A 405 0.09 7.28 31.53
CA ILE A 405 0.30 6.32 32.64
C ILE A 405 -0.50 6.73 33.89
N ARG A 406 -0.50 8.02 34.25
CA ARG A 406 -1.27 8.52 35.41
C ARG A 406 -2.77 8.33 35.21
N SER A 407 -3.29 8.69 34.04
CA SER A 407 -4.71 8.52 33.71
C SER A 407 -5.12 7.05 33.74
N ILE A 408 -4.31 6.16 33.15
CA ILE A 408 -4.55 4.71 33.17
C ILE A 408 -4.51 4.19 34.61
N ARG A 409 -3.57 4.65 35.43
CA ARG A 409 -3.46 4.22 36.84
C ARG A 409 -4.73 4.53 37.65
N CYS A 410 -5.41 5.64 37.37
CA CYS A 410 -6.67 5.99 38.06
C CYS A 410 -7.79 4.96 37.80
N ILE A 411 -7.85 4.44 36.58
CA ILE A 411 -8.89 3.46 36.16
C ILE A 411 -8.42 2.01 36.25
N CYS A 412 -7.12 1.78 36.50
CA CYS A 412 -6.47 0.47 36.47
C CYS A 412 -7.16 -0.59 37.35
N LYS A 413 -7.77 -0.20 38.47
CA LYS A 413 -8.50 -1.12 39.36
C LYS A 413 -9.78 -1.70 38.76
N TYR A 414 -10.31 -1.08 37.70
CA TYR A 414 -11.51 -1.52 36.99
C TYR A 414 -11.19 -2.27 35.68
N LEU A 415 -9.91 -2.42 35.34
CA LEU A 415 -9.47 -3.03 34.08
C LEU A 415 -8.95 -4.45 34.30
N THR A 416 -9.24 -5.33 33.35
CA THR A 416 -8.56 -6.62 33.23
C THR A 416 -7.09 -6.40 32.84
N ASN A 417 -6.22 -7.38 33.11
CA ASN A 417 -4.81 -7.28 32.73
C ASN A 417 -4.62 -7.15 31.21
N GLU A 418 -5.46 -7.82 30.42
CA GLU A 418 -5.46 -7.71 28.95
C GLU A 418 -5.80 -6.29 28.48
N ASN A 419 -6.91 -5.71 28.98
CA ASN A 419 -7.29 -4.34 28.62
C ASN A 419 -6.27 -3.30 29.11
N LEU A 420 -5.62 -3.55 30.24
CA LEU A 420 -4.54 -2.70 30.74
C LEU A 420 -3.31 -2.73 29.82
N LYS A 421 -2.89 -3.92 29.35
CA LYS A 421 -1.82 -4.05 28.35
C LYS A 421 -2.18 -3.30 27.07
N LEU A 422 -3.39 -3.48 26.56
CA LEU A 422 -3.87 -2.81 25.35
C LEU A 422 -3.80 -1.28 25.47
N LEU A 423 -4.32 -0.72 26.57
CA LEU A 423 -4.29 0.73 26.80
C LEU A 423 -2.88 1.28 26.95
N VAL A 424 -2.00 0.57 27.68
CA VAL A 424 -0.60 0.99 27.82
C VAL A 424 0.12 0.93 26.48
N ASN A 425 -0.10 -0.12 25.68
CA ASN A 425 0.48 -0.21 24.34
C ASN A 425 -0.01 0.92 23.42
N ALA A 426 -1.32 1.16 23.41
CA ALA A 426 -1.96 2.14 22.52
C ALA A 426 -1.67 3.61 22.88
N LEU A 427 -1.51 3.95 24.16
CA LEU A 427 -1.37 5.34 24.62
C LEU A 427 0.04 5.70 25.10
N VAL A 428 0.85 4.71 25.47
CA VAL A 428 2.20 4.93 26.01
C VAL A 428 3.24 4.42 25.01
N ILE A 429 3.24 3.12 24.74
CA ILE A 429 4.30 2.49 23.93
C ILE A 429 4.28 2.98 22.48
N SER A 430 3.11 3.09 21.86
CA SER A 430 2.95 3.67 20.52
C SER A 430 3.56 5.07 20.40
N GLY A 431 3.37 5.92 21.42
CA GLY A 431 3.92 7.27 21.48
C GLY A 431 5.42 7.30 21.74
N LEU A 432 5.95 6.32 22.49
CA LEU A 432 7.41 6.16 22.66
C LEU A 432 8.08 5.61 21.40
N ASP A 433 7.38 4.82 20.60
CA ASP A 433 7.90 4.22 19.37
C ASP A 433 7.76 5.11 18.14
N TYR A 434 6.88 6.11 18.19
CA TYR A 434 6.71 7.06 17.11
C TYR A 434 8.03 7.81 16.85
N CYS A 435 8.54 7.68 15.62
CA CYS A 435 9.81 8.22 15.17
C CYS A 435 11.03 7.89 16.06
N ASN A 436 10.99 6.81 16.86
CA ASN A 436 12.06 6.52 17.82
C ASN A 436 13.44 6.25 17.17
N SER A 437 13.48 5.92 15.88
CA SER A 437 14.72 5.74 15.11
C SER A 437 15.62 6.98 15.13
N ILE A 438 15.06 8.18 15.21
CA ILE A 438 15.82 9.44 15.27
C ILE A 438 16.63 9.59 16.56
N LEU A 439 16.29 8.81 17.60
CA LEU A 439 16.98 8.85 18.89
C LEU A 439 18.28 8.05 18.88
N TYR A 440 18.61 7.40 17.76
CA TYR A 440 19.85 6.69 17.57
C TYR A 440 21.06 7.63 17.77
N GLY A 441 22.11 7.11 18.42
CA GLY A 441 23.35 7.88 18.67
C GLY A 441 23.23 8.99 19.73
N LEU A 442 22.06 9.18 20.36
CA LEU A 442 21.92 10.14 21.46
C LEU A 442 22.67 9.67 22.73
N PRO A 443 23.10 10.61 23.60
CA PRO A 443 23.71 10.25 24.87
C PRO A 443 22.76 9.40 25.73
N LYS A 444 23.32 8.39 26.43
CA LYS A 444 22.55 7.52 27.35
C LYS A 444 21.69 8.29 28.34
N ARG A 445 22.11 9.49 28.76
CA ARG A 445 21.32 10.38 29.64
C ARG A 445 19.92 10.67 29.06
N GLU A 446 19.82 10.92 27.77
CA GLU A 446 18.56 11.22 27.09
C GLU A 446 17.72 9.95 26.90
N LEU A 447 18.34 8.87 26.42
CA LEU A 447 17.68 7.56 26.27
C LEU A 447 17.13 7.02 27.60
N ASN A 448 17.86 7.23 28.70
CA ASN A 448 17.45 6.82 30.03
C ASN A 448 16.15 7.51 30.50
N LYS A 449 15.80 8.70 30.00
CA LYS A 449 14.52 9.34 30.33
C LYS A 449 13.36 8.52 29.78
N VAL A 450 13.45 8.14 28.50
CA VAL A 450 12.46 7.32 27.81
C VAL A 450 12.39 5.91 28.43
N GLN A 451 13.55 5.31 28.73
CA GLN A 451 13.63 4.01 29.40
C GLN A 451 12.91 4.01 30.75
N ARG A 452 13.04 5.07 31.56
CA ARG A 452 12.34 5.17 32.85
C ARG A 452 10.82 5.20 32.68
N VAL A 453 10.31 5.84 31.63
CA VAL A 453 8.87 5.86 31.32
C VAL A 453 8.40 4.47 30.90
N GLN A 454 9.13 3.79 30.00
CA GLN A 454 8.84 2.40 29.63
C GLN A 454 8.83 1.48 30.87
N ASN A 455 9.81 1.62 31.74
CA ASN A 455 9.90 0.83 32.98
C ASN A 455 8.71 1.08 33.90
N THR A 456 8.23 2.32 33.98
CA THR A 456 7.06 2.68 34.77
C THR A 456 5.78 2.08 34.19
N ALA A 457 5.67 2.07 32.85
CA ALA A 457 4.57 1.44 32.14
C ALA A 457 4.56 -0.08 32.33
N ALA A 458 5.72 -0.73 32.21
CA ALA A 458 5.87 -2.17 32.42
C ALA A 458 5.45 -2.58 33.83
N ARG A 459 5.93 -1.84 34.85
CA ARG A 459 5.55 -2.06 36.25
C ARG A 459 4.07 -1.83 36.52
N LEU A 460 3.41 -0.92 35.79
CA LEU A 460 1.98 -0.70 35.91
C LEU A 460 1.19 -1.95 35.47
N ILE A 461 1.60 -2.57 34.36
CA ILE A 461 0.97 -3.79 33.83
C ILE A 461 1.19 -4.97 34.78
N THR A 462 2.44 -5.22 35.19
CA THR A 462 2.78 -6.39 36.02
C THR A 462 2.46 -6.19 37.50
N ARG A 463 2.05 -4.98 37.91
CA ARG A 463 1.84 -4.57 39.30
C ARG A 463 3.07 -4.82 40.19
N SER A 464 4.27 -4.74 39.60
CA SER A 464 5.54 -4.89 40.30
C SER A 464 5.86 -3.66 41.16
N LYS A 465 6.64 -3.85 42.23
CA LYS A 465 7.06 -2.75 43.11
C LYS A 465 8.05 -1.84 42.38
N GLN A 466 8.14 -0.61 42.86
CA GLN A 466 9.00 0.43 42.28
C GLN A 466 10.48 0.03 42.22
N TYR A 467 10.95 -0.73 43.21
CA TYR A 467 12.36 -1.12 43.37
C TYR A 467 12.67 -2.51 42.81
N ASP A 468 11.68 -3.23 42.30
CA ASP A 468 11.92 -4.54 41.69
C ASP A 468 12.83 -4.37 40.47
N HIS A 469 13.75 -5.33 40.31
CA HIS A 469 14.66 -5.35 39.18
C HIS A 469 13.87 -5.40 37.87
N ILE A 470 14.20 -4.51 36.94
CA ILE A 470 13.34 -4.27 35.78
C ILE A 470 13.49 -5.34 34.68
N LYS A 471 14.67 -5.98 34.58
CA LYS A 471 14.95 -6.96 33.51
C LYS A 471 13.94 -8.13 33.50
N PRO A 472 13.62 -8.79 34.64
CA PRO A 472 12.57 -9.82 34.69
C PRO A 472 11.18 -9.31 34.29
N VAL A 473 10.85 -8.06 34.64
CA VAL A 473 9.54 -7.46 34.33
C VAL A 473 9.38 -7.25 32.82
N LEU A 474 10.43 -6.75 32.17
CA LEU A 474 10.43 -6.57 30.72
C LEU A 474 10.42 -7.91 29.98
N GLN A 475 11.17 -8.91 30.46
CA GLN A 475 11.18 -10.27 29.90
C GLN A 475 9.79 -10.91 29.98
N LYS A 476 9.09 -10.81 31.11
CA LYS A 476 7.71 -11.30 31.29
C LYS A 476 6.70 -10.66 30.34
N LEU A 477 6.96 -9.43 29.89
CA LEU A 477 6.11 -8.72 28.93
C LEU A 477 6.59 -8.91 27.48
N HIS A 478 7.72 -9.60 27.27
CA HIS A 478 8.44 -9.66 26.00
C HIS A 478 8.78 -8.29 25.43
N TRP A 479 9.13 -7.34 26.30
CA TRP A 479 9.47 -5.97 25.91
C TRP A 479 10.98 -5.79 25.78
N LEU A 480 11.41 -5.35 24.60
CA LEU A 480 12.78 -4.87 24.40
C LEU A 480 13.03 -3.55 25.15
N PRO A 481 14.21 -3.35 25.75
CA PRO A 481 14.67 -2.04 26.22
C PRO A 481 14.65 -1.00 25.09
N VAL A 482 14.52 0.28 25.44
CA VAL A 482 14.39 1.39 24.48
C VAL A 482 15.54 1.43 23.48
N GLU A 483 16.79 1.25 23.94
CA GLU A 483 17.96 1.23 23.04
C GLU A 483 17.84 0.13 22.00
N SER A 484 17.49 -1.09 22.40
CA SER A 484 17.27 -2.22 21.49
C SER A 484 16.08 -1.99 20.55
N ARG A 485 15.01 -1.29 21.00
CA ARG A 485 13.86 -0.92 20.14
C ARG A 485 14.25 0.07 19.05
N ILE A 486 15.04 1.08 19.39
CA ILE A 486 15.56 2.07 18.43
C ILE A 486 16.40 1.35 17.38
N MET A 487 17.32 0.49 17.82
CA MET A 487 18.15 -0.31 16.92
C MET A 487 17.31 -1.21 16.01
N PHE A 488 16.30 -1.88 16.56
CA PHE A 488 15.38 -2.69 15.78
C PHE A 488 14.69 -1.88 14.68
N LYS A 489 14.21 -0.67 14.99
CA LYS A 489 13.57 0.22 14.01
C LYS A 489 14.52 0.61 12.88
N VAL A 490 15.77 0.95 13.23
CA VAL A 490 16.83 1.27 12.26
C VAL A 490 17.07 0.08 11.32
N ILE A 491 17.22 -1.13 11.87
CA ILE A 491 17.44 -2.36 11.07
C ILE A 491 16.27 -2.60 10.11
N VAL A 492 15.02 -2.46 10.59
CA VAL A 492 13.83 -2.63 9.74
C VAL A 492 13.80 -1.61 8.60
N ILE A 493 14.12 -0.34 8.87
CA ILE A 493 14.21 0.70 7.82
C ILE A 493 15.28 0.31 6.80
N SER A 494 16.45 -0.09 7.27
CA SER A 494 17.57 -0.51 6.42
C SER A 494 17.21 -1.68 5.51
N PHE A 495 16.61 -2.72 6.09
CA PHE A 495 16.13 -3.89 5.35
C PHE A 495 15.15 -3.47 4.24
N LYS A 496 14.18 -2.61 4.56
CA LYS A 496 13.24 -2.11 3.54
C LYS A 496 13.95 -1.37 2.41
N ILE A 497 14.98 -0.58 2.71
CA ILE A 497 15.75 0.14 1.69
C ILE A 497 16.52 -0.84 0.80
N LEU A 498 17.23 -1.82 1.38
CA LEU A 498 18.02 -2.81 0.63
C LEU A 498 17.18 -3.73 -0.26
N HIS A 499 15.92 -3.97 0.13
CA HIS A 499 15.00 -4.83 -0.62
C HIS A 499 14.07 -4.05 -1.58
N GLY A 500 14.30 -2.75 -1.78
CA GLY A 500 13.49 -1.93 -2.68
C GLY A 500 12.04 -1.72 -2.21
N LEU A 501 11.77 -1.90 -0.91
CA LEU A 501 10.48 -1.68 -0.26
C LEU A 501 10.35 -0.26 0.33
N SER A 502 11.30 0.62 0.01
CA SER A 502 11.39 1.99 0.52
C SER A 502 11.48 2.99 -0.65
N LEU A 503 11.38 4.28 -0.33
CA LEU A 503 11.46 5.36 -1.32
C LEU A 503 12.84 5.35 -2.03
N VAL A 504 12.81 5.54 -3.36
CA VAL A 504 13.98 5.40 -4.24
C VAL A 504 15.16 6.26 -3.80
N TYR A 505 14.92 7.48 -3.29
CA TYR A 505 15.98 8.37 -2.82
C TYR A 505 16.72 7.84 -1.59
N LEU A 506 16.08 7.03 -0.74
CA LEU A 506 16.75 6.39 0.40
C LEU A 506 17.68 5.27 -0.06
N SER A 507 17.32 4.56 -1.13
CA SER A 507 18.19 3.53 -1.73
C SER A 507 19.47 4.14 -2.28
N SER A 508 19.43 5.35 -2.83
CA SER A 508 20.65 6.03 -3.30
C SER A 508 21.61 6.45 -2.19
N LEU A 509 21.16 6.53 -0.93
CA LEU A 509 22.01 6.82 0.22
C LEU A 509 22.79 5.58 0.71
N LEU A 510 22.38 4.37 0.31
CA LEU A 510 23.04 3.13 0.68
C LEU A 510 23.87 2.58 -0.48
N GLN A 511 25.16 2.40 -0.25
CA GLN A 511 26.07 1.77 -1.21
C GLN A 511 26.60 0.46 -0.64
N GLU A 512 26.45 -0.63 -1.38
CA GLU A 512 27.06 -1.91 -1.02
C GLU A 512 28.59 -1.81 -1.04
N TYR A 513 29.22 -2.40 -0.04
CA TYR A 513 30.68 -2.45 0.06
C TYR A 513 31.24 -3.60 -0.76
N TYR A 514 31.99 -3.26 -1.80
CA TYR A 514 32.73 -4.21 -2.62
C TYR A 514 34.22 -4.15 -2.25
N PRO A 515 34.76 -5.14 -1.52
CA PRO A 515 36.17 -5.12 -1.19
C PRO A 515 37.01 -5.29 -2.47
N PRO A 516 38.13 -4.57 -2.62
CA PRO A 516 39.00 -4.66 -3.80
C PRO A 516 39.70 -6.03 -3.94
N ARG A 517 39.58 -6.90 -2.93
CA ARG A 517 40.16 -8.24 -2.85
C ARG A 517 39.15 -9.17 -2.21
N THR A 518 39.14 -10.45 -2.57
CA THR A 518 38.30 -11.46 -1.92
C THR A 518 38.78 -11.67 -0.48
N LEU A 519 37.99 -11.19 0.49
CA LEU A 519 38.24 -11.31 1.92
C LEU A 519 37.20 -12.26 2.53
N CYS A 520 37.48 -12.91 3.66
CA CYS A 520 36.47 -13.71 4.38
C CYS A 520 35.23 -12.89 4.81
N SER A 521 35.30 -11.57 4.76
CA SER A 521 34.18 -10.64 4.97
C SER A 521 33.37 -10.33 3.70
N SER A 522 33.73 -10.87 2.53
CA SER A 522 33.00 -10.61 1.28
C SER A 522 31.62 -11.26 1.23
N SER A 523 31.35 -12.24 2.09
CA SER A 523 30.02 -12.88 2.25
C SER A 523 29.06 -12.08 3.15
N LYS A 524 29.53 -11.01 3.81
CA LYS A 524 28.81 -10.29 4.86
C LYS A 524 27.89 -9.16 4.39
N SER A 525 27.65 -9.02 3.08
CA SER A 525 26.75 -7.99 2.50
C SER A 525 26.89 -6.61 3.17
N LEU A 526 28.13 -6.17 3.39
CA LEU A 526 28.43 -4.96 4.15
C LEU A 526 28.06 -3.71 3.36
N LEU A 527 27.78 -2.61 4.06
CA LEU A 527 27.56 -1.30 3.46
C LEU A 527 28.82 -0.45 3.54
N THR A 528 29.05 0.37 2.52
CA THR A 528 30.17 1.31 2.47
C THR A 528 29.93 2.41 3.48
N VAL A 529 30.87 2.60 4.41
CA VAL A 529 30.90 3.77 5.29
C VAL A 529 31.67 4.88 4.55
N PRO A 530 31.02 5.94 4.07
CA PRO A 530 31.70 7.02 3.36
C PRO A 530 32.64 7.75 4.32
N THR A 531 33.93 7.77 4.00
CA THR A 531 34.92 8.57 4.75
C THR A 531 34.83 10.03 4.32
N ILE A 532 34.15 10.86 5.10
CA ILE A 532 34.01 12.29 4.81
C ILE A 532 35.11 13.06 5.54
N ASN A 533 36.09 13.54 4.78
CA ASN A 533 37.13 14.47 5.24
C ASN A 533 36.67 15.91 5.00
N SER A 534 35.57 16.35 5.61
CA SER A 534 35.09 17.72 5.45
C SER A 534 35.37 18.57 6.68
N VAL A 535 35.60 19.86 6.43
CA VAL A 535 35.82 20.90 7.46
C VAL A 535 34.46 21.36 8.06
N THR A 536 33.35 21.01 7.42
CA THR A 536 32.00 21.47 7.72
C THR A 536 31.14 20.35 8.33
N TYR A 537 30.47 20.66 9.45
CA TYR A 537 29.74 19.66 10.25
C TYR A 537 28.48 19.10 9.55
N GLY A 538 27.99 19.75 8.49
CA GLY A 538 26.79 19.35 7.75
C GLY A 538 26.95 18.00 7.05
N GLU A 539 28.06 17.77 6.34
CA GLU A 539 28.33 16.50 5.67
C GLU A 539 28.65 15.37 6.67
N LEU A 540 29.27 15.71 7.81
CA LEU A 540 29.50 14.80 8.94
C LEU A 540 28.21 14.32 9.63
N ALA A 541 27.11 15.06 9.56
CA ALA A 541 25.81 14.60 10.07
C ALA A 541 25.26 13.46 9.20
N VAL A 542 25.31 13.61 7.88
CA VAL A 542 24.96 12.58 6.89
C VAL A 542 25.84 11.32 7.05
N HIS A 543 27.13 11.48 7.42
CA HIS A 543 28.01 10.36 7.74
C HIS A 543 27.50 9.51 8.92
N LYS A 544 26.93 10.12 9.97
CA LYS A 544 26.39 9.36 11.10
C LYS A 544 25.17 8.53 10.71
N ASP A 545 24.37 9.03 9.77
CA ASP A 545 23.21 8.30 9.24
C ASP A 545 23.63 7.11 8.38
N VAL A 546 24.75 7.20 7.64
CA VAL A 546 25.29 6.04 6.90
C VAL A 546 26.03 5.06 7.83
N GLN A 547 26.70 5.55 8.88
CA GLN A 547 27.33 4.70 9.90
C GLN A 547 26.29 3.94 10.75
N MET A 548 25.15 4.57 11.04
CA MET A 548 23.95 3.94 11.63
C MET A 548 23.50 2.70 10.84
N LEU A 549 23.64 2.74 9.51
CA LEU A 549 23.23 1.66 8.61
C LEU A 549 24.36 0.64 8.37
N ALA A 550 25.63 1.01 8.52
CA ALA A 550 26.74 0.06 8.38
C ALA A 550 26.90 -0.89 9.58
N ASP A 551 26.44 -0.49 10.77
CA ASP A 551 26.56 -1.30 12.00
C ASP A 551 25.47 -2.38 12.15
N ILE A 552 24.59 -2.55 11.15
CA ILE A 552 23.44 -3.48 11.18
C ILE A 552 23.85 -4.90 11.57
N GLU A 553 24.94 -5.46 11.02
CA GLU A 553 25.36 -6.83 11.34
C GLU A 553 25.79 -7.00 12.81
N ASN A 554 26.49 -6.02 13.39
CA ASN A 554 27.00 -6.14 14.76
C ASN A 554 25.88 -6.07 15.79
N TYR A 555 24.86 -5.26 15.54
CA TYR A 555 23.71 -5.12 16.44
C TYR A 555 22.59 -6.13 16.16
N PHE A 556 22.50 -6.67 14.94
CA PHE A 556 21.54 -7.71 14.59
C PHE A 556 21.67 -8.93 15.50
N TRP A 557 22.89 -9.42 15.72
CA TRP A 557 23.14 -10.55 16.61
C TRP A 557 22.81 -10.25 18.07
N ILE A 558 23.05 -9.03 18.55
CA ILE A 558 22.75 -8.62 19.93
C ILE A 558 21.23 -8.61 20.15
N ILE A 559 20.47 -8.02 19.21
CA ILE A 559 19.01 -7.94 19.31
C ILE A 559 18.38 -9.32 19.09
N LEU A 560 18.93 -10.13 18.18
CA LEU A 560 18.49 -11.50 17.96
C LEU A 560 18.74 -12.36 19.21
N LEU A 561 19.88 -12.22 19.87
CA LEU A 561 20.16 -12.90 21.14
C LEU A 561 19.22 -12.43 22.25
N ASP A 562 18.95 -11.13 22.37
CA ASP A 562 17.98 -10.60 23.35
C ASP A 562 16.56 -11.15 23.09
N LEU A 563 16.13 -11.23 21.83
CA LEU A 563 14.83 -11.77 21.42
C LEU A 563 14.73 -13.28 21.61
N ILE A 564 15.78 -14.01 21.26
CA ILE A 564 15.89 -15.46 21.47
C ILE A 564 15.89 -15.74 22.98
N GLN A 565 16.60 -14.97 23.79
CA GLN A 565 16.63 -15.15 25.23
C GLN A 565 15.26 -14.85 25.86
N VAL A 566 14.53 -13.86 25.34
CA VAL A 566 13.12 -13.60 25.71
C VAL A 566 12.19 -14.77 25.32
N LYS A 567 12.39 -15.42 24.16
CA LYS A 567 11.58 -16.59 23.74
C LYS A 567 12.00 -17.92 24.41
N ILE A 568 13.28 -18.14 24.71
CA ILE A 568 13.78 -19.34 25.40
C ILE A 568 13.29 -19.37 26.86
N THR A 569 13.13 -18.21 27.50
CA THR A 569 12.59 -18.13 28.86
C THR A 569 11.13 -18.60 28.95
N ASP A 570 10.36 -18.63 27.85
CA ASP A 570 9.01 -19.23 27.79
C ASP A 570 9.04 -20.76 27.68
N ALA A 571 10.10 -21.34 27.12
CA ALA A 571 10.20 -22.77 26.86
C ALA A 571 10.75 -23.57 28.06
N LEU A 572 11.44 -22.89 28.97
CA LEU A 572 12.09 -23.47 30.13
C LEU A 572 11.68 -22.64 31.35
N ASP A 573 10.75 -23.14 32.16
CA ASP A 573 10.38 -22.60 33.48
C ASP A 573 11.57 -22.72 34.49
N GLU A 574 12.79 -22.30 34.12
CA GLU A 574 13.96 -22.24 35.01
C GLU A 574 14.77 -20.93 34.85
N PRO A 575 15.14 -20.26 35.96
CA PRO A 575 15.71 -18.91 35.95
C PRO A 575 17.24 -18.85 35.83
N SER A 576 17.89 -19.74 35.07
CA SER A 576 19.36 -19.72 34.98
C SER A 576 19.93 -20.35 33.71
N LEU A 577 20.03 -19.56 32.63
CA LEU A 577 21.00 -19.79 31.57
C LEU A 577 21.41 -18.43 30.97
N GLU A 578 22.47 -17.84 31.52
CA GLU A 578 23.26 -16.83 30.81
C GLU A 578 24.06 -17.55 29.72
N LEU A 579 23.63 -17.43 28.46
CA LEU A 579 24.42 -17.84 27.31
C LEU A 579 25.66 -16.93 27.23
N GLN A 580 26.83 -17.47 27.58
CA GLN A 580 28.11 -16.78 27.41
C GLN A 580 28.40 -16.59 25.91
N GLY A 581 28.62 -15.33 25.53
CA GLY A 581 28.58 -14.81 24.16
C GLY A 581 29.78 -15.12 23.25
N GLU A 582 30.36 -16.30 23.30
CA GLU A 582 31.44 -16.68 22.39
C GLU A 582 31.14 -18.05 21.76
N HIS A 583 31.13 -18.12 20.42
CA HIS A 583 31.01 -19.32 19.56
C HIS A 583 29.70 -19.63 18.82
N VAL A 584 28.87 -18.63 18.48
CA VAL A 584 27.88 -18.78 17.38
C VAL A 584 28.09 -17.68 16.34
N LYS A 585 29.29 -17.66 15.76
CA LYS A 585 29.60 -16.91 14.54
C LYS A 585 29.98 -17.95 13.50
N HIS A 586 29.04 -18.34 12.65
CA HIS A 586 29.23 -18.76 11.26
C HIS A 586 27.98 -19.54 10.82
N ASP A 587 27.41 -19.11 9.68
CA ASP A 587 26.46 -19.85 8.82
C ASP A 587 24.93 -19.62 8.92
N PHE A 588 24.46 -18.52 9.51
CA PHE A 588 23.05 -18.12 9.38
C PHE A 588 22.91 -16.92 8.41
N CYS A 589 22.81 -17.24 7.11
CA CYS A 589 22.74 -16.31 5.97
C CYS A 589 21.28 -16.12 5.51
N LYS A 590 20.92 -14.91 5.03
CA LYS A 590 19.70 -14.46 4.28
C LYS A 590 18.31 -15.05 4.63
N ASP A 591 18.16 -16.36 4.70
CA ASP A 591 16.95 -17.07 5.07
C ASP A 591 16.55 -16.81 6.54
N SER A 592 17.52 -16.48 7.39
CA SER A 592 17.27 -16.11 8.79
C SER A 592 16.63 -14.73 8.93
N LEU A 593 17.02 -13.76 8.09
CA LEU A 593 16.37 -12.44 8.00
C LEU A 593 14.96 -12.56 7.42
N ALA A 594 14.76 -13.45 6.45
CA ALA A 594 13.43 -13.76 5.92
C ALA A 594 12.55 -14.46 6.98
N TYR A 595 13.09 -15.44 7.72
CA TYR A 595 12.38 -16.15 8.79
C TYR A 595 12.04 -15.23 9.98
N ILE A 596 12.93 -14.31 10.34
CA ILE A 596 12.69 -13.35 11.42
C ILE A 596 11.72 -12.26 10.96
N ALA A 597 11.82 -11.76 9.73
CA ALA A 597 10.83 -10.87 9.14
C ALA A 597 9.45 -11.54 9.02
N ASP A 598 9.41 -12.85 8.73
CA ASP A 598 8.19 -13.67 8.69
C ASP A 598 7.59 -13.90 10.08
N GLU A 599 8.43 -14.14 11.09
CA GLU A 599 7.99 -14.33 12.47
C GLU A 599 7.56 -13.00 13.16
N PHE A 600 8.13 -11.88 12.74
CA PHE A 600 7.70 -10.54 13.14
C PHE A 600 6.52 -10.03 12.31
N ALA A 601 6.41 -10.44 11.03
CA ALA A 601 5.19 -10.27 10.25
C ALA A 601 4.04 -10.99 10.95
N LYS A 602 4.24 -12.22 11.42
CA LYS A 602 3.25 -12.95 12.24
C LYS A 602 2.93 -12.27 13.56
N GLN A 603 3.88 -11.62 14.24
CA GLN A 603 3.56 -10.86 15.47
C GLN A 603 2.84 -9.53 15.18
N ALA A 604 3.22 -8.83 14.11
CA ALA A 604 2.51 -7.65 13.62
C ALA A 604 1.12 -8.01 13.11
N GLU A 605 0.97 -9.18 12.49
CA GLU A 605 -0.26 -9.79 12.02
C GLU A 605 -1.10 -10.27 13.21
N ASN A 606 -0.52 -10.74 14.31
CA ASN A 606 -1.25 -11.06 15.54
C ASN A 606 -1.77 -9.79 16.26
N ILE A 607 -1.00 -8.69 16.24
CA ILE A 607 -1.45 -7.38 16.74
C ILE A 607 -2.49 -6.77 15.79
N THR A 608 -2.33 -6.96 14.47
CA THR A 608 -3.29 -6.55 13.44
C THR A 608 -4.56 -7.41 13.48
N GLN A 609 -4.48 -8.70 13.80
CA GLN A 609 -5.58 -9.65 14.01
C GLN A 609 -6.32 -9.32 15.31
N GLN A 610 -5.62 -8.92 16.37
CA GLN A 610 -6.24 -8.35 17.58
C GLN A 610 -6.97 -7.02 17.32
N LEU A 611 -6.55 -6.26 16.30
CA LEU A 611 -7.24 -5.05 15.82
C LEU A 611 -8.34 -5.37 14.77
N GLN A 612 -8.22 -6.47 14.02
CA GLN A 612 -9.19 -6.98 13.04
C GLN A 612 -10.26 -7.90 13.67
N GLN A 613 -10.17 -8.24 14.95
CA GLN A 613 -11.35 -8.70 15.71
C GLN A 613 -12.44 -7.60 15.85
N LEU A 614 -12.22 -6.43 15.23
CA LEU A 614 -13.23 -5.41 14.92
C LEU A 614 -13.69 -5.36 13.45
N SER A 615 -13.16 -6.15 12.50
CA SER A 615 -13.69 -6.34 11.12
C SER A 615 -12.96 -7.50 10.38
N PRO A 616 -13.67 -8.40 9.67
CA PRO A 616 -13.17 -9.73 9.31
C PRO A 616 -12.17 -9.78 8.14
N SER A 617 -11.47 -10.92 8.13
CA SER A 617 -10.17 -11.32 7.58
C SER A 617 -10.07 -11.59 6.07
N SER A 618 -8.87 -11.39 5.52
CA SER A 618 -8.40 -11.92 4.24
C SER A 618 -6.98 -12.48 4.38
N ASP A 619 -6.85 -13.80 4.37
CA ASP A 619 -5.63 -14.50 3.99
C ASP A 619 -5.90 -15.05 2.59
N ASP A 620 -5.10 -14.68 1.59
CA ASP A 620 -4.42 -15.70 0.77
C ASP A 620 -3.49 -15.13 -0.33
N PHE A 621 -2.34 -15.79 -0.41
CA PHE A 621 -1.35 -15.92 -1.48
C PHE A 621 -0.29 -14.86 -1.80
N GLY A 622 0.95 -15.35 -1.71
CA GLY A 622 2.13 -14.79 -2.33
C GLY A 622 2.45 -15.33 -3.73
N ILE A 623 3.57 -14.78 -4.20
CA ILE A 623 4.53 -15.27 -5.21
C ILE A 623 4.04 -15.32 -6.66
N LEU A 624 4.50 -14.34 -7.46
CA LEU A 624 5.22 -14.60 -8.72
C LEU A 624 6.04 -13.35 -9.12
N ARG A 625 7.35 -13.40 -8.84
CA ARG A 625 8.35 -12.49 -9.42
C ARG A 625 8.47 -12.79 -10.92
N ARG A 626 8.33 -11.79 -11.78
CA ARG A 626 9.03 -11.75 -13.07
C ARG A 626 9.59 -10.36 -13.37
N THR A 627 10.76 -10.42 -13.96
CA THR A 627 11.78 -9.41 -14.24
C THR A 627 11.31 -8.26 -15.14
N PRO A 628 11.80 -7.03 -14.91
CA PRO A 628 11.56 -5.90 -15.81
C PRO A 628 12.41 -6.03 -17.08
N THR A 629 11.77 -5.82 -18.23
CA THR A 629 12.39 -5.26 -19.44
C THR A 629 12.05 -3.79 -19.51
#